data_AF-A0A0Q7B5A2-F1
#
_entry.id   AF-A0A0Q7B5A2-F1
#
_cell.length_a   1.000
_cell.length_b   1.000
_cell.length_c   1.000
_cell.angle_alpha   90.00
_cell.angle_beta   90.00
_cell.angle_gamma   90.00
#
_symmetry.space_group_name_H-M   'P 1'
#
loop_
_entity.id
_entity.type
_entity.pdbx_description
1 polymer ?
#
loop_
_entity_poly.entity_id
_entity_poly.type
_entity_poly.pdbx_seq_one_letter_code
_entity_poly.pdbx_strand_id
1 'polypeptide(L)'
;MDPREYRDARWHSLLRTAEELGVDPEAAPGLVEQVLARQQRRIRRAEDPDPLVHAALADAVLGPPSPASREHRRRWLAVAGLATALVAVGIVFAVTRPEPPPTDHLRADQIPSLFGYDGEAARSLLEKRGLEVSLRPFRSCEVRDRVVASAPPAGASYDKGDRVVVYTALPADVSCLTDYGEREVAWQLLDFANGHGAAPTFAPRVWVYPGDAPREVLSGAAAADPASWRRSGVLEALRDASTDVALVEKHPLTYAVPAVRVVPVTEGLGRCGVPDPSMAGSADVITFLVRSADRTGCPLRLEVYRDDDRRIESLALYPASS
;
A
#
# COMPACT_ATOMS: atom_id res chain seq x y z
N MET A 1 40.71 -25.05 60.38
CA MET A 1 39.61 -25.82 60.98
C MET A 1 40.21 -27.11 61.51
N ASP A 2 39.92 -27.47 62.76
CA ASP A 2 40.39 -28.71 63.35
C ASP A 2 39.78 -29.90 62.57
N PRO A 3 40.55 -30.91 62.14
CA PRO A 3 40.02 -32.12 61.52
C PRO A 3 38.89 -32.80 62.30
N ARG A 4 38.84 -32.65 63.63
CA ARG A 4 37.74 -33.17 64.47
C ARG A 4 36.47 -32.34 64.29
N GLU A 5 36.58 -31.03 64.39
CA GLU A 5 35.49 -30.07 64.20
C GLU A 5 34.85 -30.21 62.80
N TYR A 6 35.67 -30.45 61.77
CA TYR A 6 35.18 -30.70 60.41
C TYR A 6 34.38 -32.01 60.28
N ARG A 7 34.83 -33.07 60.96
CA ARG A 7 34.13 -34.37 60.96
C ARG A 7 32.80 -34.28 61.69
N ASP A 8 32.77 -33.57 62.81
CA ASP A 8 31.55 -33.38 63.60
C ASP A 8 30.52 -32.54 62.83
N ALA A 9 30.97 -31.47 62.15
CA ALA A 9 30.11 -30.65 61.31
C ALA A 9 29.48 -31.45 60.15
N ARG A 10 30.27 -32.29 59.46
CA ARG A 10 29.77 -33.18 58.41
C ARG A 10 28.79 -34.23 58.94
N TRP A 11 29.09 -34.82 60.10
CA TRP A 11 28.21 -35.78 60.75
C TRP A 11 26.83 -35.18 61.06
N HIS A 12 26.79 -33.99 61.67
CA HIS A 12 25.53 -33.30 61.94
C HIS A 12 24.78 -32.85 60.68
N SER A 13 25.49 -32.52 59.61
CA SER A 13 24.87 -32.22 58.31
C SER A 13 24.12 -33.42 57.73
N LEU A 14 24.72 -34.62 57.82
CA LEU A 14 24.10 -35.87 57.35
C LEU A 14 22.89 -36.28 58.18
N LEU A 15 22.95 -36.11 59.51
CA LEU A 15 21.80 -36.35 60.39
C LEU A 15 20.63 -35.45 60.03
N ARG A 16 20.87 -34.14 59.88
CA ARG A 16 19.84 -33.17 59.46
C ARG A 16 19.23 -33.55 58.10
N THR A 17 20.07 -33.98 57.16
CA THR A 17 19.59 -34.44 55.85
C THR A 17 18.70 -35.68 55.97
N ALA A 18 19.05 -36.65 56.83
CA ALA A 18 18.22 -37.84 57.05
C ALA A 18 16.85 -37.46 57.65
N GLU A 19 16.82 -36.53 58.60
CA GLU A 19 15.58 -36.00 59.21
C GLU A 19 14.73 -35.25 58.18
N GLU A 20 15.34 -34.40 57.34
CA GLU A 20 14.65 -33.69 56.24
C GLU A 20 14.05 -34.66 55.22
N LEU A 21 14.65 -35.82 55.04
CA LEU A 21 14.14 -36.90 54.19
C LEU A 21 13.05 -37.76 54.88
N GLY A 22 12.71 -37.46 56.14
CA GLY A 22 11.63 -38.09 56.89
C GLY A 22 12.06 -39.26 57.78
N VAL A 23 13.36 -39.41 58.06
CA VAL A 23 13.86 -40.44 58.99
C VAL A 23 13.67 -39.96 60.43
N ASP A 24 13.21 -40.87 61.30
CA ASP A 24 13.09 -40.59 62.73
C ASP A 24 14.46 -40.22 63.35
N PRO A 25 14.56 -39.16 64.17
CA PRO A 25 15.83 -38.71 64.75
C PRO A 25 16.58 -39.78 65.56
N GLU A 26 15.87 -40.72 66.21
CA GLU A 26 16.49 -41.82 66.95
C GLU A 26 17.09 -42.88 66.01
N ALA A 27 16.53 -43.02 64.80
CA ALA A 27 16.98 -43.97 63.79
C ALA A 27 18.03 -43.38 62.82
N ALA A 28 18.12 -42.06 62.71
CA ALA A 28 19.00 -41.36 61.77
C ALA A 28 20.50 -41.71 61.92
N PRO A 29 21.08 -41.82 63.14
CA PRO A 29 22.49 -42.19 63.30
C PRO A 29 22.81 -43.58 62.71
N GLY A 30 21.96 -44.57 62.97
CA GLY A 30 22.15 -45.94 62.48
C GLY A 30 22.04 -46.03 60.95
N LEU A 31 21.13 -45.27 60.35
CA LEU A 31 21.01 -45.22 58.89
C LEU A 31 22.22 -44.55 58.23
N VAL A 32 22.68 -43.42 58.77
CA VAL A 32 23.85 -42.69 58.24
C VAL A 32 25.10 -43.56 58.36
N GLU A 33 25.32 -44.25 59.48
CA GLU A 33 26.41 -45.23 59.64
C GLU A 33 26.34 -46.33 58.58
N GLN A 34 25.15 -46.89 58.35
CA GLN A 34 24.96 -47.94 57.36
C GLN A 34 25.29 -47.46 55.94
N VAL A 35 24.85 -46.24 55.58
CA VAL A 35 25.14 -45.62 54.28
C VAL A 35 26.65 -45.36 54.12
N LEU A 36 27.30 -44.78 55.13
CA LEU A 36 28.74 -44.53 55.12
C LEU A 36 29.54 -45.83 55.01
N ALA A 37 29.14 -46.88 55.73
CA ALA A 37 29.77 -48.20 55.65
C ALA A 37 29.61 -48.82 54.25
N ARG A 38 28.41 -48.75 53.66
CA ARG A 38 28.13 -49.28 52.33
C ARG A 38 28.88 -48.52 51.23
N GLN A 39 29.04 -47.21 51.38
CA GLN A 39 29.71 -46.35 50.39
C GLN A 39 31.21 -46.17 50.64
N GLN A 40 31.80 -46.80 51.68
CA GLN A 40 33.18 -46.58 52.12
C GLN A 40 34.21 -46.68 50.98
N ARG A 41 34.08 -47.65 50.07
CA ARG A 41 34.99 -47.83 48.94
C ARG A 41 34.91 -46.68 47.93
N ARG A 42 33.72 -46.10 47.73
CA ARG A 42 33.49 -44.99 46.79
C ARG A 42 33.92 -43.66 47.40
N ILE A 43 33.63 -43.45 48.70
CA ILE A 43 34.09 -42.29 49.47
C ILE A 43 35.62 -42.17 49.41
N ARG A 44 36.37 -43.28 49.60
CA ARG A 44 37.85 -43.27 49.52
C ARG A 44 38.40 -42.89 48.15
N ARG A 45 37.62 -43.03 47.08
CA ARG A 45 38.03 -42.73 45.70
C ARG A 45 37.51 -41.40 45.18
N ALA A 46 36.57 -40.79 45.89
CA ALA A 46 35.95 -39.55 45.48
C ALA A 46 36.83 -38.37 45.88
N GLU A 47 37.04 -37.44 44.95
CA GLU A 47 37.71 -36.17 45.23
C GLU A 47 36.87 -35.30 46.17
N ASP A 48 35.52 -35.36 46.04
CA ASP A 48 34.55 -34.83 46.99
C ASP A 48 33.48 -35.89 47.33
N PRO A 49 33.43 -36.39 48.59
CA PRO A 49 32.49 -37.43 48.98
C PRO A 49 31.08 -36.92 49.29
N ASP A 50 30.88 -35.61 49.50
CA ASP A 50 29.62 -35.11 50.06
C ASP A 50 28.42 -35.37 49.13
N PRO A 51 28.46 -35.01 47.82
CA PRO A 51 27.35 -35.28 46.92
C PRO A 51 27.01 -36.77 46.81
N LEU A 52 28.02 -37.63 46.94
CA LEU A 52 27.85 -39.08 46.87
C LEU A 52 27.12 -39.62 48.11
N VAL A 53 27.48 -39.14 49.30
CA VAL A 53 26.84 -39.59 50.55
C VAL A 53 25.41 -39.06 50.64
N HIS A 54 25.17 -37.79 50.29
CA HIS A 54 23.82 -37.22 50.28
C HIS A 54 22.90 -37.95 49.28
N ALA A 55 23.39 -38.29 48.09
CA ALA A 55 22.61 -39.07 47.12
C ALA A 55 22.34 -40.51 47.61
N ALA A 56 23.33 -41.18 48.20
CA ALA A 56 23.16 -42.52 48.74
C ALA A 56 22.21 -42.56 49.96
N LEU A 57 22.19 -41.49 50.75
CA LEU A 57 21.25 -41.32 51.85
C LEU A 57 19.83 -41.09 51.33
N ALA A 58 19.66 -40.23 50.32
CA ALA A 58 18.37 -40.03 49.65
C ALA A 58 17.83 -41.32 49.01
N ASP A 59 18.68 -42.08 48.30
CA ASP A 59 18.29 -43.36 47.71
C ASP A 59 17.89 -44.40 48.77
N ALA A 60 18.55 -44.40 49.93
CA ALA A 60 18.24 -45.31 51.03
C ALA A 60 16.89 -45.00 51.72
N VAL A 61 16.47 -43.73 51.73
CA VAL A 61 15.22 -43.28 52.37
C VAL A 61 14.05 -43.28 51.40
N LEU A 62 14.23 -42.74 50.19
CA LEU A 62 13.17 -42.50 49.21
C LEU A 62 13.02 -43.63 48.18
N GLY A 63 14.00 -44.52 48.08
CA GLY A 63 14.10 -45.52 47.02
C GLY A 63 14.62 -44.95 45.69
N PRO A 64 15.09 -45.80 44.76
CA PRO A 64 15.64 -45.33 43.50
C PRO A 64 14.56 -44.65 42.63
N PRO A 65 14.84 -43.51 41.97
CA PRO A 65 13.87 -42.87 41.10
C PRO A 65 13.50 -43.79 39.93
N SER A 66 12.19 -43.97 39.70
CA SER A 66 11.67 -44.84 38.63
C SER A 66 12.16 -44.39 37.24
N PRO A 67 12.62 -45.32 36.37
CA PRO A 67 13.24 -44.98 35.08
C PRO A 67 12.28 -44.39 34.02
N ALA A 68 10.98 -44.28 34.29
CA ALA A 68 9.97 -43.86 33.31
C ALA A 68 9.94 -42.34 32.99
N SER A 69 10.65 -41.49 33.73
CA SER A 69 10.48 -40.02 33.64
C SER A 69 11.49 -39.26 32.77
N ARG A 70 12.56 -39.91 32.28
CA ARG A 70 13.62 -39.23 31.51
C ARG A 70 13.31 -39.04 30.03
N GLU A 71 12.47 -39.87 29.44
CA GLU A 71 12.21 -39.83 27.99
C GLU A 71 11.16 -38.77 27.61
N HIS A 72 10.13 -38.57 28.44
CA HIS A 72 9.03 -37.65 28.15
C HIS A 72 9.47 -36.18 28.18
N ARG A 73 10.35 -35.81 29.12
CA ARG A 73 10.88 -34.44 29.27
C ARG A 73 11.76 -34.03 28.08
N ARG A 74 12.50 -34.98 27.49
CA ARG A 74 13.37 -34.73 26.33
C ARG A 74 12.58 -34.52 25.04
N ARG A 75 11.47 -35.24 24.87
CA ARG A 75 10.54 -35.06 23.74
C ARG A 75 9.80 -33.72 23.82
N TRP A 76 9.34 -33.31 25.01
CA TRP A 76 8.66 -32.03 25.19
C TRP A 76 9.57 -30.81 24.96
N LEU A 77 10.83 -30.86 25.40
CA LEU A 77 11.79 -29.78 25.12
C LEU A 77 12.14 -29.67 23.63
N ALA A 78 12.18 -30.79 22.91
CA ALA A 78 12.40 -30.79 21.45
C ALA A 78 11.20 -30.18 20.70
N VAL A 79 9.97 -30.51 21.09
CA VAL A 79 8.74 -29.93 20.51
C VAL A 79 8.65 -28.44 20.80
N ALA A 80 8.94 -28.02 22.03
CA ALA A 80 8.95 -26.60 22.41
C ALA A 80 10.00 -25.82 21.60
N GLY A 81 11.22 -26.35 21.44
CA GLY A 81 12.26 -25.72 20.62
C GLY A 81 11.87 -25.56 19.15
N LEU A 82 11.21 -26.56 18.57
CA LEU A 82 10.71 -26.50 17.19
C LEU A 82 9.62 -25.44 17.01
N ALA A 83 8.68 -25.34 17.96
CA ALA A 83 7.61 -24.34 17.92
C ALA A 83 8.17 -22.91 17.98
N THR A 84 9.14 -22.65 18.88
CA THR A 84 9.77 -21.33 18.98
C THR A 84 10.56 -20.97 17.72
N ALA A 85 11.24 -21.94 17.10
CA ALA A 85 11.94 -21.74 15.84
C ALA A 85 10.99 -21.40 14.69
N LEU A 86 9.83 -22.07 14.60
CA LEU A 86 8.81 -21.77 13.59
C LEU A 86 8.20 -20.37 13.79
N VAL A 87 7.96 -19.95 15.03
CA VAL A 87 7.49 -18.59 15.33
C VAL A 87 8.55 -17.55 14.96
N ALA A 88 9.82 -17.78 15.28
CA ALA A 88 10.90 -16.88 14.91
C ALA A 88 11.06 -16.77 13.39
N VAL A 89 10.98 -17.89 12.65
CA VAL A 89 10.99 -17.90 11.18
C VAL A 89 9.78 -17.16 10.61
N GLY A 90 8.59 -17.34 11.20
CA GLY A 90 7.38 -16.60 10.82
C GLY A 90 7.51 -15.09 11.01
N ILE A 91 8.10 -14.66 12.13
CA ILE A 91 8.36 -13.23 12.42
C ILE A 91 9.41 -12.67 11.45
N VAL A 92 10.53 -13.37 11.24
CA VAL A 92 11.55 -12.95 10.27
C VAL A 92 10.94 -12.84 8.87
N PHE A 93 10.19 -13.85 8.43
CA PHE A 93 9.52 -13.82 7.13
C PHE A 93 8.48 -12.70 7.01
N ALA A 94 7.80 -12.31 8.09
CA ALA A 94 6.87 -11.19 8.09
C ALA A 94 7.59 -9.83 8.03
N VAL A 95 8.73 -9.68 8.71
CA VAL A 95 9.51 -8.43 8.76
C VAL A 95 10.41 -8.25 7.54
N THR A 96 10.84 -9.34 6.90
CA THR A 96 11.70 -9.31 5.70
C THR A 96 10.92 -9.49 4.40
N ARG A 97 9.59 -9.35 4.39
CA ARG A 97 8.86 -9.35 3.11
C ARG A 97 9.36 -8.18 2.28
N PRO A 98 9.97 -8.43 1.10
CA PRO A 98 10.30 -7.35 0.19
C PRO A 98 8.99 -6.64 -0.15
N GLU A 99 8.95 -5.32 0.00
CA GLU A 99 7.86 -4.54 -0.57
C GLU A 99 7.75 -4.90 -2.05
N PRO A 100 6.54 -5.16 -2.57
CA PRO A 100 6.35 -5.44 -3.99
C PRO A 100 7.04 -4.34 -4.80
N PRO A 101 7.74 -4.69 -5.90
CA PRO A 101 8.41 -3.70 -6.72
C PRO A 101 7.40 -2.62 -7.14
N PRO A 102 7.77 -1.33 -7.08
CA PRO A 102 6.88 -0.26 -7.50
C PRO A 102 6.41 -0.48 -8.93
N THR A 103 5.10 -0.36 -9.14
CA THR A 103 4.44 -0.55 -10.43
C THR A 103 3.97 0.78 -10.99
N ASP A 104 3.75 0.84 -12.31
CA ASP A 104 3.11 1.98 -13.00
C ASP A 104 1.58 2.01 -12.79
N HIS A 105 1.11 1.44 -11.67
CA HIS A 105 -0.27 1.50 -11.24
C HIS A 105 -0.32 1.64 -9.72
N LEU A 106 -1.34 2.35 -9.25
CA LEU A 106 -1.57 2.58 -7.82
C LEU A 106 -2.17 1.33 -7.16
N ARG A 107 -1.68 1.02 -5.96
CA ARG A 107 -2.23 -0.02 -5.10
C ARG A 107 -3.52 0.46 -4.42
N ALA A 108 -4.31 -0.49 -3.92
CA ALA A 108 -5.60 -0.19 -3.28
C ALA A 108 -5.47 0.62 -1.97
N ASP A 109 -4.34 0.47 -1.28
CA ASP A 109 -3.94 1.17 -0.04
C ASP A 109 -3.22 2.50 -0.31
N GLN A 110 -3.22 2.98 -1.55
CA GLN A 110 -2.64 4.28 -1.93
C GLN A 110 -3.72 5.28 -2.33
N ILE A 111 -3.49 6.56 -2.03
CA ILE A 111 -4.37 7.66 -2.44
C ILE A 111 -4.52 7.60 -3.97
N PRO A 112 -5.74 7.45 -4.51
CA PRO A 112 -5.95 7.38 -5.95
C PRO A 112 -5.60 8.70 -6.63
N SER A 113 -5.41 8.67 -7.95
CA SER A 113 -5.47 9.90 -8.74
C SER A 113 -6.87 10.52 -8.59
N LEU A 114 -6.91 11.81 -8.25
CA LEU A 114 -8.13 12.63 -8.22
C LEU A 114 -8.24 13.52 -9.47
N PHE A 115 -7.36 13.31 -10.45
CA PHE A 115 -7.43 14.00 -11.73
C PHE A 115 -8.79 13.73 -12.38
N GLY A 116 -9.42 14.77 -12.92
CA GLY A 116 -10.76 14.66 -13.51
C GLY A 116 -11.90 14.64 -12.50
N TYR A 117 -11.68 14.76 -11.19
CA TYR A 117 -12.78 14.86 -10.22
C TYR A 117 -13.03 16.31 -9.79
N ASP A 118 -14.29 16.66 -9.56
CA ASP A 118 -14.64 17.81 -8.71
C ASP A 118 -14.52 17.45 -7.23
N GLY A 119 -14.64 18.45 -6.35
CA GLY A 119 -14.52 18.26 -4.91
C GLY A 119 -15.47 17.24 -4.30
N GLU A 120 -16.74 17.22 -4.70
CA GLU A 120 -17.75 16.31 -4.12
C GLU A 120 -17.58 14.88 -4.64
N ALA A 121 -17.28 14.72 -5.92
CA ALA A 121 -16.97 13.43 -6.52
C ALA A 121 -15.69 12.83 -5.92
N ALA A 122 -14.64 13.65 -5.72
CA ALA A 122 -13.42 13.23 -5.04
C ALA A 122 -13.67 12.86 -3.57
N ARG A 123 -14.47 13.64 -2.84
CA ARG A 123 -14.90 13.31 -1.48
C ARG A 123 -15.59 11.95 -1.45
N SER A 124 -16.61 11.75 -2.28
CA SER A 124 -17.34 10.48 -2.37
C SER A 124 -16.42 9.30 -2.69
N LEU A 125 -15.48 9.49 -3.61
CA LEU A 125 -14.50 8.47 -4.01
C LEU A 125 -13.57 8.07 -2.85
N LEU A 126 -13.11 9.03 -2.05
CA LEU A 126 -12.20 8.80 -0.94
C LEU A 126 -12.93 8.27 0.32
N GLU A 127 -14.11 8.79 0.63
CA GLU A 127 -14.93 8.32 1.75
C GLU A 127 -15.39 6.87 1.56
N LYS A 128 -15.69 6.45 0.31
CA LYS A 128 -15.93 5.03 -0.02
C LYS A 128 -14.73 4.12 0.29
N ARG A 129 -13.51 4.67 0.32
CA ARG A 129 -12.29 3.95 0.73
C ARG A 129 -12.04 4.03 2.24
N GLY A 130 -12.91 4.70 3.00
CA GLY A 130 -12.84 4.82 4.45
C GLY A 130 -11.95 5.96 4.94
N LEU A 131 -11.68 6.97 4.10
CA LEU A 131 -10.90 8.15 4.46
C LEU A 131 -11.79 9.28 5.00
N GLU A 132 -11.26 10.09 5.91
CA GLU A 132 -11.87 11.36 6.32
C GLU A 132 -11.47 12.47 5.35
N VAL A 133 -12.43 13.13 4.71
CA VAL A 133 -12.11 14.13 3.67
C VAL A 133 -12.49 15.54 4.11
N SER A 134 -11.57 16.49 3.91
CA SER A 134 -11.85 17.92 4.02
C SER A 134 -11.59 18.61 2.68
N LEU A 135 -12.55 19.41 2.21
CA LEU A 135 -12.38 20.21 1.00
C LEU A 135 -11.84 21.60 1.38
N ARG A 136 -10.83 22.06 0.64
CA ARG A 136 -10.24 23.39 0.84
C ARG A 136 -10.11 24.11 -0.50
N PRO A 137 -10.73 25.28 -0.66
CA PRO A 137 -10.53 26.06 -1.88
C PRO A 137 -9.07 26.51 -1.96
N PHE A 138 -8.51 26.45 -3.17
CA PHE A 138 -7.15 26.82 -3.50
C PHE A 138 -7.15 27.71 -4.75
N ARG A 139 -6.39 28.79 -4.69
CA ARG A 139 -6.30 29.75 -5.79
C ARG A 139 -5.52 29.15 -6.95
N SER A 140 -6.20 28.86 -8.05
CA SER A 140 -5.61 28.33 -9.28
C SER A 140 -6.36 28.84 -10.51
N CYS A 141 -5.69 28.88 -11.67
CA CYS A 141 -6.36 29.17 -12.94
C CYS A 141 -6.97 27.89 -13.52
N GLU A 142 -7.86 27.25 -12.77
CA GLU A 142 -8.55 26.03 -13.17
C GLU A 142 -10.07 26.20 -13.01
N VAL A 143 -10.86 25.35 -13.68
CA VAL A 143 -12.33 25.39 -13.59
C VAL A 143 -12.76 25.22 -12.14
N ARG A 144 -13.71 26.06 -11.70
CA ARG A 144 -14.19 26.10 -10.32
C ARG A 144 -14.51 24.68 -9.81
N ASP A 145 -14.15 24.44 -8.56
CA ASP A 145 -14.39 23.20 -7.82
C ASP A 145 -13.64 21.95 -8.33
N ARG A 146 -12.89 22.05 -9.43
CA ARG A 146 -12.00 20.98 -9.91
C ARG A 146 -10.92 20.68 -8.87
N VAL A 147 -10.65 19.41 -8.62
CA VAL A 147 -9.52 19.02 -7.76
C VAL A 147 -8.21 19.36 -8.44
N VAL A 148 -7.37 20.12 -7.74
CA VAL A 148 -6.04 20.51 -8.22
C VAL A 148 -4.91 19.84 -7.44
N ALA A 149 -5.19 19.38 -6.22
CA ALA A 149 -4.23 18.65 -5.39
C ALA A 149 -4.92 17.92 -4.24
N SER A 150 -4.20 17.00 -3.60
CA SER A 150 -4.54 16.44 -2.30
C SER A 150 -3.32 16.40 -1.37
N ALA A 151 -3.58 16.36 -0.08
CA ALA A 151 -2.59 16.06 0.95
C ALA A 151 -3.16 14.97 1.88
N PRO A 152 -2.58 13.76 1.90
CA PRO A 152 -1.42 13.30 1.11
C PRO A 152 -1.65 13.30 -0.42
N PRO A 153 -0.59 13.35 -1.26
CA PRO A 153 -0.72 13.32 -2.71
C PRO A 153 -1.10 11.93 -3.23
N ALA A 154 -1.50 11.84 -4.50
CA ALA A 154 -1.74 10.57 -5.17
C ALA A 154 -0.52 9.63 -5.05
N GLY A 155 -0.79 8.36 -4.75
CA GLY A 155 0.23 7.33 -4.53
C GLY A 155 0.78 7.23 -3.11
N ALA A 156 0.51 8.20 -2.23
CA ALA A 156 0.82 8.05 -0.81
C ALA A 156 0.00 6.92 -0.19
N SER A 157 0.59 6.11 0.68
CA SER A 157 -0.15 5.07 1.42
C SER A 157 -1.09 5.69 2.46
N TYR A 158 -2.20 5.02 2.76
CA TYR A 158 -3.14 5.41 3.79
C TYR A 158 -3.74 4.21 4.52
N ASP A 159 -4.18 4.44 5.76
CA ASP A 159 -5.03 3.54 6.54
C ASP A 159 -6.47 4.07 6.62
N LYS A 160 -7.43 3.19 6.93
CA LYS A 160 -8.82 3.60 7.14
C LYS A 160 -8.91 4.58 8.30
N GLY A 161 -9.65 5.67 8.10
CA GLY A 161 -9.79 6.78 9.03
C GLY A 161 -8.75 7.88 8.85
N ASP A 162 -7.75 7.68 7.99
CA ASP A 162 -6.78 8.74 7.70
C ASP A 162 -7.46 9.95 7.07
N ARG A 163 -6.92 11.14 7.39
CA ARG A 163 -7.44 12.40 6.90
C ARG A 163 -6.77 12.82 5.60
N VAL A 164 -7.58 13.17 4.61
CA VAL A 164 -7.15 13.77 3.35
C VAL A 164 -7.72 15.16 3.21
N VAL A 165 -6.85 16.12 2.90
CA VAL A 165 -7.25 17.46 2.44
C VAL A 165 -7.27 17.45 0.93
N VAL A 166 -8.42 17.72 0.33
CA VAL A 166 -8.57 17.88 -1.13
C VAL A 166 -8.66 19.36 -1.45
N TYR A 167 -7.76 19.84 -2.30
CA TYR A 167 -7.71 21.22 -2.75
C TYR A 167 -8.53 21.38 -4.02
N THR A 168 -9.54 22.25 -3.98
CA THR A 168 -10.42 22.54 -5.11
C THR A 168 -10.14 23.92 -5.69
N ALA A 169 -10.23 24.04 -7.00
CA ALA A 169 -9.93 25.28 -7.70
C ALA A 169 -10.91 26.40 -7.35
N LEU A 170 -10.34 27.55 -6.99
CA LEU A 170 -11.03 28.83 -6.91
C LEU A 170 -10.31 29.80 -7.87
N PRO A 171 -10.92 30.17 -9.00
CA PRO A 171 -10.33 31.11 -9.95
C PRO A 171 -9.83 32.38 -9.26
N ALA A 172 -8.54 32.64 -9.39
CA ALA A 172 -7.83 33.57 -8.51
C ALA A 172 -7.59 34.97 -9.11
N ASP A 173 -7.73 35.13 -10.43
CA ASP A 173 -7.47 36.37 -11.15
C ASP A 173 -8.27 36.45 -12.47
N VAL A 174 -8.49 37.66 -12.99
CA VAL A 174 -9.11 37.89 -14.31
C VAL A 174 -8.29 37.29 -15.45
N SER A 175 -6.98 37.16 -15.30
CA SER A 175 -6.11 36.48 -16.26
C SER A 175 -6.42 34.99 -16.38
N CYS A 176 -6.99 34.39 -15.32
CA CYS A 176 -7.45 33.01 -15.37
C CYS A 176 -8.75 32.85 -16.19
N LEU A 177 -9.42 33.96 -16.52
CA LEU A 177 -10.72 33.93 -17.21
C LEU A 177 -10.59 33.88 -18.74
N THR A 178 -9.43 34.22 -19.30
CA THR A 178 -9.22 34.32 -20.76
C THR A 178 -9.62 33.04 -21.49
N ASP A 179 -9.17 31.88 -21.00
CA ASP A 179 -9.43 30.57 -21.61
C ASP A 179 -10.40 29.72 -20.76
N TYR A 180 -11.09 30.33 -19.80
CA TYR A 180 -11.88 29.61 -18.80
C TYR A 180 -13.03 28.84 -19.44
N GLY A 181 -13.75 29.45 -20.39
CA GLY A 181 -14.84 28.78 -21.11
C GLY A 181 -14.36 27.63 -22.00
N GLU A 182 -13.17 27.74 -22.59
CA GLU A 182 -12.57 26.66 -23.39
C GLU A 182 -12.16 25.48 -22.49
N ARG A 183 -11.62 25.80 -21.30
CA ARG A 183 -11.28 24.80 -20.30
C ARG A 183 -12.49 24.10 -19.71
N GLU A 184 -13.60 24.81 -19.52
CA GLU A 184 -14.87 24.19 -19.12
C GLU A 184 -15.34 23.16 -20.14
N VAL A 185 -15.25 23.45 -21.44
CA VAL A 185 -15.59 22.49 -22.50
C VAL A 185 -14.66 21.29 -22.48
N ALA A 186 -13.35 21.51 -22.33
CA ALA A 186 -12.37 20.42 -22.25
C ALA A 186 -12.66 19.47 -21.07
N TRP A 187 -12.95 20.02 -19.90
CA TRP A 187 -13.34 19.22 -18.75
C TRP A 187 -14.69 18.55 -18.91
N GLN A 188 -15.69 19.21 -19.50
CA GLN A 188 -16.99 18.59 -19.75
C GLN A 188 -16.86 17.35 -20.65
N LEU A 189 -16.02 17.41 -21.68
CA LEU A 189 -15.71 16.27 -22.54
C LEU A 189 -15.01 15.14 -21.78
N LEU A 190 -14.02 15.48 -20.93
CA LEU A 190 -13.35 14.49 -20.07
C LEU A 190 -14.30 13.86 -19.06
N ASP A 191 -15.16 14.64 -18.42
CA ASP A 191 -16.13 14.16 -17.44
C ASP A 191 -17.17 13.24 -18.12
N PHE A 192 -17.60 13.58 -19.33
CA PHE A 192 -18.46 12.74 -20.17
C PHE A 192 -17.76 11.43 -20.57
N ALA A 193 -16.49 11.50 -21.01
CA ALA A 193 -15.69 10.33 -21.35
C ALA A 193 -15.49 9.37 -20.16
N ASN A 194 -15.33 9.92 -18.96
CA ASN A 194 -15.17 9.18 -17.71
C ASN A 194 -16.52 8.74 -17.08
N GLY A 195 -17.65 9.14 -17.65
CA GLY A 195 -18.98 8.70 -17.22
C GLY A 195 -19.48 9.33 -15.92
N HIS A 196 -18.91 10.46 -15.50
CA HIS A 196 -19.36 11.21 -14.31
C HIS A 196 -19.90 12.62 -14.64
N GLY A 197 -19.87 13.03 -15.91
CA GLY A 197 -20.43 14.30 -16.38
C GLY A 197 -21.60 14.14 -17.35
N ALA A 198 -22.39 15.19 -17.48
CA ALA A 198 -23.39 15.29 -18.55
C ALA A 198 -22.71 15.42 -19.92
N ALA A 199 -23.38 14.95 -20.97
CA ALA A 199 -22.94 15.17 -22.33
C ALA A 199 -22.80 16.67 -22.64
N PRO A 200 -21.74 17.09 -23.35
CA PRO A 200 -21.68 18.41 -23.95
C PRO A 200 -22.85 18.67 -24.90
N THR A 201 -23.07 19.94 -25.22
CA THR A 201 -24.05 20.29 -26.24
C THR A 201 -23.47 20.02 -27.62
N PHE A 202 -24.02 19.03 -28.31
CA PHE A 202 -23.61 18.66 -29.67
C PHE A 202 -24.50 19.32 -30.72
N ALA A 203 -23.92 19.62 -31.88
CA ALA A 203 -24.67 20.06 -33.05
C ALA A 203 -25.56 18.90 -33.56
N PRO A 204 -26.60 19.18 -34.38
CA PRO A 204 -27.47 18.13 -34.93
C PRO A 204 -26.72 17.02 -35.68
N ARG A 205 -25.56 17.36 -36.25
CA ARG A 205 -24.63 16.44 -36.91
C ARG A 205 -23.23 16.69 -36.37
N VAL A 206 -22.55 15.63 -35.96
CA VAL A 206 -21.20 15.68 -35.38
C VAL A 206 -20.26 14.84 -36.23
N TRP A 207 -19.20 15.46 -36.74
CA TRP A 207 -18.15 14.77 -37.49
C TRP A 207 -17.04 14.34 -36.54
N VAL A 208 -16.65 13.08 -36.59
CA VAL A 208 -15.60 12.53 -35.73
C VAL A 208 -14.47 12.05 -36.63
N TYR A 209 -13.26 12.53 -36.37
CA TYR A 209 -12.03 12.19 -37.07
C TYR A 209 -11.12 11.43 -36.10
N PRO A 210 -11.28 10.11 -35.99
CA PRO A 210 -10.54 9.30 -35.04
C PRO A 210 -9.16 8.95 -35.58
N GLY A 211 -8.16 9.83 -35.44
CA GLY A 211 -6.75 9.54 -35.79
C GLY A 211 -6.57 8.76 -37.10
N ASP A 212 -6.17 7.48 -36.99
CA ASP A 212 -5.88 6.58 -38.11
C ASP A 212 -7.12 5.82 -38.66
N ALA A 213 -8.30 6.03 -38.09
CA ALA A 213 -9.54 5.36 -38.47
C ALA A 213 -10.43 6.23 -39.40
N PRO A 214 -11.34 5.63 -40.17
CA PRO A 214 -12.23 6.36 -41.06
C PRO A 214 -13.09 7.37 -40.28
N ARG A 215 -13.33 8.54 -40.89
CA ARG A 215 -14.25 9.53 -40.32
C ARG A 215 -15.63 8.95 -40.06
N GLU A 216 -16.24 9.37 -38.97
CA GLU A 216 -17.60 8.99 -38.59
C GLU A 216 -18.51 10.21 -38.50
N VAL A 217 -19.81 9.96 -38.62
CA VAL A 217 -20.84 10.99 -38.47
C VAL A 217 -21.87 10.50 -37.48
N LEU A 218 -22.04 11.25 -36.40
CA LEU A 218 -23.05 11.01 -35.38
C LEU A 218 -24.16 12.06 -35.51
N SER A 219 -25.39 11.71 -35.13
CA SER A 219 -26.40 12.73 -34.82
C SER A 219 -26.08 13.35 -33.46
N GLY A 220 -26.57 14.55 -33.17
CA GLY A 220 -26.39 15.16 -31.84
C GLY A 220 -26.90 14.27 -30.69
N ALA A 221 -28.00 13.54 -30.91
CA ALA A 221 -28.52 12.58 -29.94
C ALA A 221 -27.61 11.36 -29.75
N ALA A 222 -27.03 10.83 -30.84
CA ALA A 222 -26.06 9.73 -30.75
C ALA A 222 -24.76 10.19 -30.10
N ALA A 223 -24.28 11.40 -30.42
CA ALA A 223 -23.10 11.99 -29.80
C ALA A 223 -23.26 12.20 -28.28
N ALA A 224 -24.48 12.45 -27.80
CA ALA A 224 -24.79 12.52 -26.38
C ALA A 224 -24.82 11.15 -25.66
N ASP A 225 -24.78 10.03 -26.39
CA ASP A 225 -24.72 8.68 -25.84
C ASP A 225 -23.28 8.12 -25.89
N PRO A 226 -22.61 7.88 -24.74
CA PRO A 226 -21.27 7.31 -24.69
C PRO A 226 -21.11 6.01 -25.48
N ALA A 227 -22.17 5.18 -25.62
CA ALA A 227 -22.09 3.93 -26.35
C ALA A 227 -21.87 4.12 -27.86
N SER A 228 -22.28 5.26 -28.42
CA SER A 228 -22.12 5.56 -29.85
C SER A 228 -20.66 5.83 -30.25
N TRP A 229 -19.78 6.12 -29.28
CA TRP A 229 -18.39 6.48 -29.53
C TRP A 229 -17.43 5.28 -29.60
N ARG A 230 -17.91 4.07 -29.28
CA ARG A 230 -17.06 2.86 -29.21
C ARG A 230 -16.30 2.58 -30.50
N ARG A 231 -16.89 2.87 -31.66
CA ARG A 231 -16.24 2.64 -32.95
C ARG A 231 -15.08 3.62 -33.18
N SER A 232 -15.28 4.88 -32.80
CA SER A 232 -14.29 5.95 -32.98
C SER A 232 -13.13 5.88 -31.98
N GLY A 233 -13.33 5.25 -30.81
CA GLY A 233 -12.35 5.19 -29.74
C GLY A 233 -12.06 6.53 -29.04
N VAL A 234 -12.71 7.64 -29.40
CA VAL A 234 -12.38 8.98 -28.87
C VAL A 234 -12.58 9.07 -27.36
N LEU A 235 -13.73 8.63 -26.84
CA LEU A 235 -13.99 8.66 -25.40
C LEU A 235 -13.11 7.67 -24.62
N GLU A 236 -12.73 6.55 -25.25
CA GLU A 236 -11.82 5.57 -24.65
C GLU A 236 -10.41 6.16 -24.52
N ALA A 237 -9.89 6.75 -25.59
CA ALA A 237 -8.58 7.42 -25.58
C ALA A 237 -8.52 8.55 -24.55
N LEU A 238 -9.57 9.37 -24.43
CA LEU A 238 -9.67 10.41 -23.41
C LEU A 238 -9.68 9.83 -21.99
N ARG A 239 -10.47 8.77 -21.77
CA ARG A 239 -10.54 8.08 -20.48
C ARG A 239 -9.18 7.53 -20.09
N ASP A 240 -8.56 6.76 -20.97
CA ASP A 240 -7.26 6.14 -20.74
C ASP A 240 -6.20 7.19 -20.39
N ALA A 241 -6.10 8.26 -21.20
CA ALA A 241 -5.17 9.36 -20.96
C ALA A 241 -5.44 10.11 -19.65
N SER A 242 -6.69 10.16 -19.18
CA SER A 242 -7.07 10.83 -17.92
C SER A 242 -6.87 9.96 -16.67
N THR A 243 -6.84 8.64 -16.82
CA THR A 243 -6.64 7.71 -15.71
C THR A 243 -5.19 7.26 -15.55
N ASP A 244 -4.32 7.63 -16.49
CA ASP A 244 -2.90 7.30 -16.49
C ASP A 244 -2.17 7.83 -15.25
N VAL A 245 -1.24 7.03 -14.72
CA VAL A 245 -0.40 7.37 -13.57
C VAL A 245 0.98 6.80 -13.81
N ALA A 246 2.02 7.56 -13.48
CA ALA A 246 3.40 7.13 -13.72
C ALA A 246 4.22 7.31 -12.45
N LEU A 247 5.03 6.30 -12.13
CA LEU A 247 5.99 6.40 -11.06
C LEU A 247 7.16 7.30 -11.49
N VAL A 248 7.34 8.43 -10.78
CA VAL A 248 8.41 9.40 -11.08
C VAL A 248 9.61 9.19 -10.18
N GLU A 249 9.38 8.88 -8.90
CA GLU A 249 10.45 8.68 -7.92
C GLU A 249 10.13 7.46 -7.04
N LYS A 250 11.17 6.66 -6.75
CA LYS A 250 11.01 5.43 -5.94
C LYS A 250 11.15 5.67 -4.44
N HIS A 251 11.90 6.70 -4.03
CA HIS A 251 12.22 6.96 -2.62
C HIS A 251 12.31 8.47 -2.33
N PRO A 252 11.24 9.11 -1.84
CA PRO A 252 9.92 8.52 -1.54
C PRO A 252 9.14 8.18 -2.82
N LEU A 253 8.18 7.26 -2.72
CA LEU A 253 7.28 6.94 -3.82
C LEU A 253 6.50 8.18 -4.23
N THR A 254 6.73 8.66 -5.45
CA THR A 254 6.05 9.81 -6.03
C THR A 254 5.48 9.45 -7.38
N TYR A 255 4.19 9.72 -7.57
CA TYR A 255 3.47 9.46 -8.80
C TYR A 255 3.09 10.76 -9.48
N ALA A 256 3.27 10.83 -10.79
CA ALA A 256 2.67 11.86 -11.62
C ALA A 256 1.25 11.45 -12.01
N VAL A 257 0.43 12.48 -12.22
CA VAL A 257 -0.92 12.36 -12.78
C VAL A 257 -0.99 13.17 -14.08
N PRO A 258 -2.02 12.95 -14.91
CA PRO A 258 -2.16 13.63 -16.18
C PRO A 258 -2.35 15.14 -15.98
N ALA A 259 -2.19 15.91 -17.05
CA ALA A 259 -2.48 17.34 -17.04
C ALA A 259 -3.24 17.74 -18.30
N VAL A 260 -4.25 18.60 -18.14
CA VAL A 260 -4.96 19.24 -19.25
C VAL A 260 -4.30 20.57 -19.56
N ARG A 261 -4.07 20.85 -20.84
CA ARG A 261 -3.75 22.19 -21.33
C ARG A 261 -4.65 22.54 -22.49
N VAL A 262 -5.19 23.75 -22.48
CA VAL A 262 -5.83 24.35 -23.66
C VAL A 262 -4.78 25.17 -24.38
N VAL A 263 -4.71 25.03 -25.70
CA VAL A 263 -3.74 25.72 -26.57
C VAL A 263 -4.43 26.21 -27.84
N PRO A 264 -3.94 27.28 -28.48
CA PRO A 264 -4.41 27.66 -29.81
C PRO A 264 -4.12 26.55 -30.83
N VAL A 265 -5.01 26.35 -31.82
CA VAL A 265 -4.81 25.37 -32.91
C VAL A 265 -3.52 25.60 -33.70
N THR A 266 -3.08 26.87 -33.76
CA THR A 266 -1.87 27.31 -34.44
C THR A 266 -0.60 27.08 -33.63
N GLU A 267 -0.69 26.65 -32.38
CA GLU A 267 0.48 26.32 -31.57
C GLU A 267 1.21 25.14 -32.21
N GLY A 268 2.43 25.38 -32.69
CA GLY A 268 3.25 24.35 -33.32
C GLY A 268 3.71 23.32 -32.29
N LEU A 269 3.10 22.13 -32.28
CA LEU A 269 3.48 21.02 -31.38
C LEU A 269 4.69 20.21 -31.91
N GLY A 270 5.48 20.80 -32.82
CA GLY A 270 6.65 20.15 -33.43
C GLY A 270 6.28 18.87 -34.17
N ARG A 271 6.79 17.72 -33.72
CA ARG A 271 6.52 16.40 -34.33
C ARG A 271 5.15 15.83 -33.93
N CYS A 272 4.45 16.45 -32.98
CA CYS A 272 3.23 15.92 -32.35
C CYS A 272 1.92 16.47 -32.95
N GLY A 273 1.86 16.58 -34.27
CA GLY A 273 0.61 16.95 -34.94
C GLY A 273 0.83 17.92 -36.08
N VAL A 274 0.79 17.38 -37.30
CA VAL A 274 0.40 18.18 -38.46
C VAL A 274 -1.14 18.14 -38.48
N PRO A 275 -1.83 19.28 -38.29
CA PRO A 275 -3.30 19.30 -38.37
C PRO A 275 -3.78 18.78 -39.71
N ASP A 276 -4.96 18.17 -39.76
CA ASP A 276 -5.57 17.82 -41.04
C ASP A 276 -5.97 19.14 -41.73
N PRO A 277 -5.37 19.49 -42.89
CA PRO A 277 -5.64 20.76 -43.55
C PRO A 277 -7.09 20.88 -44.03
N SER A 278 -7.86 19.78 -44.11
CA SER A 278 -9.27 19.81 -44.48
C SER A 278 -10.20 20.42 -43.40
N MET A 279 -9.71 20.58 -42.18
CA MET A 279 -10.44 21.15 -41.04
C MET A 279 -10.03 22.59 -40.71
N ALA A 280 -8.90 23.05 -41.27
CA ALA A 280 -8.36 24.38 -41.02
C ALA A 280 -9.07 25.44 -41.89
N GLY A 281 -9.88 26.33 -41.29
CA GLY A 281 -10.19 27.59 -41.98
C GLY A 281 -11.46 28.39 -41.66
N SER A 282 -12.39 27.96 -40.79
CA SER A 282 -13.60 28.80 -40.57
C SER A 282 -14.39 28.65 -39.26
N ALA A 283 -13.99 27.79 -38.32
CA ALA A 283 -14.76 27.51 -37.11
C ALA A 283 -14.02 27.91 -35.82
N ASP A 284 -14.79 28.19 -34.77
CA ASP A 284 -14.31 28.34 -33.39
C ASP A 284 -13.74 26.98 -32.92
N VAL A 285 -12.42 26.93 -32.74
CA VAL A 285 -11.68 25.70 -32.44
C VAL A 285 -10.96 25.79 -31.11
N ILE A 286 -11.20 24.78 -30.27
CA ILE A 286 -10.46 24.57 -29.03
C ILE A 286 -9.55 23.37 -29.23
N THR A 287 -8.26 23.54 -28.99
CA THR A 287 -7.34 22.41 -28.90
C THR A 287 -7.01 22.18 -27.44
N PHE A 288 -7.25 20.98 -26.93
CA PHE A 288 -6.74 20.60 -25.63
C PHE A 288 -5.90 19.34 -25.67
N LEU A 289 -4.89 19.33 -24.80
CA LEU A 289 -3.86 18.32 -24.68
C LEU A 289 -4.04 17.60 -23.35
N VAL A 290 -4.13 16.28 -23.38
CA VAL A 290 -4.02 15.43 -22.20
C VAL A 290 -2.63 14.83 -22.20
N ARG A 291 -1.76 15.39 -21.37
CA ARG A 291 -0.37 14.93 -21.26
C ARG A 291 -0.29 13.76 -20.30
N SER A 292 0.32 12.66 -20.75
CA SER A 292 0.60 11.46 -19.95
C SER A 292 1.31 11.81 -18.64
N ALA A 293 1.20 10.91 -17.68
CA ALA A 293 1.82 11.09 -16.37
C ALA A 293 3.35 11.04 -16.46
N ASP A 294 3.92 10.16 -17.29
CA ASP A 294 5.36 10.01 -17.47
C ASP A 294 6.03 11.17 -18.25
N ARG A 295 5.21 12.04 -18.86
CA ARG A 295 5.61 13.20 -19.66
C ARG A 295 6.43 12.85 -20.90
N THR A 296 6.49 11.58 -21.32
CA THR A 296 7.18 11.13 -22.51
C THR A 296 6.27 11.18 -23.74
N GLY A 297 6.86 11.21 -24.93
CA GLY A 297 6.09 11.16 -26.17
C GLY A 297 5.24 12.39 -26.49
N CYS A 298 4.31 12.21 -27.43
CA CYS A 298 3.31 13.19 -27.82
C CYS A 298 2.07 13.07 -26.92
N PRO A 299 1.52 14.20 -26.41
CA PRO A 299 0.28 14.16 -25.65
C PRO A 299 -0.88 13.73 -26.55
N LEU A 300 -1.93 13.18 -25.96
CA LEU A 300 -3.20 13.08 -26.66
C LEU A 300 -3.68 14.50 -26.95
N ARG A 301 -3.98 14.79 -28.22
CA ARG A 301 -4.53 16.07 -28.67
C ARG A 301 -5.94 15.85 -29.18
N LEU A 302 -6.89 16.64 -28.68
CA LEU A 302 -8.23 16.70 -29.21
C LEU A 302 -8.50 18.13 -29.68
N GLU A 303 -8.90 18.25 -30.94
CA GLU A 303 -9.42 19.49 -31.48
C GLU A 303 -10.95 19.44 -31.51
N VAL A 304 -11.57 20.47 -30.97
CA VAL A 304 -13.01 20.61 -30.83
C VAL A 304 -13.46 21.80 -31.66
N TYR A 305 -14.17 21.52 -32.74
CA TYR A 305 -14.74 22.53 -33.63
C TYR A 305 -16.20 22.76 -33.26
N ARG A 306 -16.57 24.04 -33.12
CA ARG A 306 -17.91 24.45 -32.72
C ARG A 306 -18.60 25.28 -33.80
N ASP A 307 -19.92 25.15 -33.86
CA ASP A 307 -20.77 26.01 -34.69
C ASP A 307 -20.98 27.40 -34.05
N ASP A 308 -21.72 28.27 -34.74
CA ASP A 308 -22.02 29.63 -34.26
C ASP A 308 -22.79 29.65 -32.93
N ASP A 309 -23.52 28.58 -32.61
CA ASP A 309 -24.26 28.39 -31.35
C ASP A 309 -23.36 27.77 -30.25
N ARG A 310 -22.05 27.63 -30.50
CA ARG A 310 -21.05 26.99 -29.64
C ARG A 310 -21.31 25.52 -29.34
N ARG A 311 -22.08 24.83 -30.18
CA ARG A 311 -22.29 23.39 -30.08
C ARG A 311 -21.15 22.66 -30.77
N ILE A 312 -20.75 21.50 -30.22
CA ILE A 312 -19.69 20.70 -30.82
C ILE A 312 -20.18 20.12 -32.15
N GLU A 313 -19.58 20.57 -33.25
CA GLU A 313 -19.89 20.12 -34.61
C GLU A 313 -18.86 19.10 -35.11
N SER A 314 -17.59 19.23 -34.72
CA SER A 314 -16.58 18.25 -35.10
C SER A 314 -15.53 18.01 -34.02
N LEU A 315 -14.97 16.80 -34.01
CA LEU A 315 -13.87 16.40 -33.13
C LEU A 315 -12.78 15.71 -33.94
N ALA A 316 -11.53 16.16 -33.80
CA ALA A 316 -10.38 15.48 -34.37
C ALA A 316 -9.45 14.99 -33.25
N LEU A 317 -9.30 13.66 -33.17
CA LEU A 317 -8.43 12.99 -32.22
C LEU A 317 -7.07 12.72 -32.86
N TYR A 318 -6.03 13.14 -32.15
CA TYR A 318 -4.65 12.75 -32.40
C TYR A 318 -4.18 11.94 -31.18
N PRO A 319 -4.08 10.61 -31.30
CA PRO A 319 -3.69 9.74 -30.20
C PRO A 319 -2.33 10.12 -29.61
N ALA A 320 -2.13 9.82 -28.33
CA ALA A 320 -0.80 9.90 -27.73
C ALA A 320 0.16 8.94 -28.42
N SER A 321 1.44 9.30 -28.52
CA SER A 321 2.47 8.42 -29.07
C SER A 321 3.70 8.41 -28.17
N SER A 322 4.27 7.24 -27.92
CA SER A 322 5.50 7.07 -27.12
C SER A 322 6.77 7.29 -27.94
#